data_AF-A0A1I5M2G0-F1
#
_entry.id   AF-A0A1I5M2G0-F1
#
_cell.length_a   1.000
_cell.length_b   1.000
_cell.length_c   1.000
_cell.angle_alpha   90.00
_cell.angle_beta   90.00
_cell.angle_gamma   90.00
#
_symmetry.space_group_name_H-M   'P 1'
#
loop_
_entity.id
_entity.type
_entity.pdbx_description
1 polymer ?
#
loop_
_entity_poly.entity_id
_entity_poly.type
_entity_poly.pdbx_seq_one_letter_code
_entity_poly.pdbx_strand_id
1 'polypeptide(L)'
;MLTIVQKAAILGKAGIDVPARPEDDLSTQVVTGSPVKAEGVSQKAHDWGRAIETLYVSYVAARAAKSLRDAEEARQNAMLRRMASGSPPRASFA
;
A
#
# COMPACT_ATOMS: atom_id res chain seq x y z
N MET A 1 14.44 -2.69 -6.98
CA MET A 1 13.35 -1.77 -7.40
C MET A 1 12.11 -2.62 -7.66
N LEU A 2 10.94 -2.28 -7.10
CA LEU A 2 9.71 -3.06 -7.34
C LEU A 2 9.20 -2.82 -8.75
N THR A 3 8.81 -3.90 -9.44
CA THR A 3 8.15 -3.79 -10.74
C THR A 3 6.71 -3.32 -10.58
N ILE A 4 6.12 -2.83 -11.67
CA ILE A 4 4.75 -2.31 -11.64
C ILE A 4 3.71 -3.39 -11.28
N VAL A 5 3.94 -4.63 -11.74
CA VAL A 5 3.10 -5.80 -11.41
C VAL A 5 3.22 -6.16 -9.92
N GLN A 6 4.41 -6.03 -9.34
CA GLN A 6 4.60 -6.26 -7.90
C GLN A 6 3.89 -5.19 -7.07
N LYS A 7 3.92 -3.91 -7.50
CA LYS A 7 3.17 -2.83 -6.85
C LYS A 7 1.66 -3.10 -6.88
N ALA A 8 1.13 -3.49 -8.04
CA ALA A 8 -0.28 -3.90 -8.19
C ALA A 8 -0.65 -5.06 -7.24
N ALA A 9 0.19 -6.09 -7.14
CA ALA A 9 -0.06 -7.20 -6.22
C ALA A 9 -0.06 -6.78 -4.74
N ILE A 10 0.81 -5.84 -4.35
CA ILE A 10 0.84 -5.28 -2.99
C ILE A 10 -0.44 -4.50 -2.70
N LEU A 11 -0.89 -3.68 -3.65
CA LEU A 11 -2.12 -2.89 -3.53
C LEU A 11 -3.35 -3.80 -3.36
N GLY A 12 -3.47 -4.86 -4.18
CA GLY A 12 -4.56 -5.84 -4.06
C GLY A 12 -4.56 -6.56 -2.71
N LYS A 13 -3.39 -6.94 -2.19
CA LYS A 13 -3.27 -7.52 -0.83
C LYS A 13 -3.63 -6.54 0.28
N ALA A 14 -3.47 -5.24 0.04
CA ALA A 14 -3.87 -4.19 0.96
C ALA A 14 -5.38 -3.84 0.87
N GLY A 15 -6.13 -4.53 -0.01
CA GLY A 15 -7.55 -4.26 -0.26
C GLY A 15 -7.81 -2.99 -1.07
N ILE A 16 -6.80 -2.43 -1.72
CA ILE A 16 -6.94 -1.29 -2.63
C ILE A 16 -7.40 -1.82 -3.99
N ASP A 17 -8.41 -1.19 -4.57
CA ASP A 17 -8.92 -1.55 -5.90
C ASP A 17 -7.85 -1.27 -6.97
N VAL A 18 -7.47 -2.31 -7.71
CA VAL A 18 -6.40 -2.26 -8.69
C VAL A 18 -6.99 -2.45 -10.10
N PRO A 19 -6.77 -1.51 -11.03
CA PRO A 19 -7.24 -1.65 -12.40
C PRO A 19 -6.71 -2.94 -13.06
N ALA A 20 -7.57 -3.60 -13.84
CA ALA A 20 -7.20 -4.78 -14.61
C ALA A 20 -6.04 -4.46 -15.58
N ARG A 21 -5.12 -5.42 -15.73
CA ARG A 21 -3.95 -5.25 -16.60
C ARG A 21 -4.40 -5.33 -18.07
N PRO A 22 -3.95 -4.42 -18.95
CA PRO A 22 -4.42 -4.35 -20.33
C PRO A 22 -4.06 -5.54 -21.24
N GLU A 23 -3.15 -6.45 -20.83
CA GLU A 23 -2.87 -7.69 -21.58
C GLU A 23 -4.03 -8.70 -21.46
N ASP A 24 -4.75 -8.70 -20.33
CA ASP A 24 -5.87 -9.61 -20.06
C ASP A 24 -7.14 -9.18 -20.81
N ASP A 25 -7.18 -7.94 -21.30
CA ASP A 25 -8.33 -7.33 -22.01
C ASP A 25 -8.46 -7.83 -23.47
N LEU A 26 -7.50 -8.60 -23.97
CA LEU A 26 -7.62 -9.34 -25.23
C LEU A 26 -8.71 -10.42 -25.16
N SER A 27 -9.10 -10.87 -23.95
CA SER A 27 -10.20 -11.82 -23.77
C SER A 27 -11.59 -11.18 -23.95
N THR A 28 -11.69 -9.84 -23.90
CA THR A 28 -12.96 -9.11 -23.99
C THR A 28 -13.14 -8.38 -25.33
N GLN A 29 -12.08 -8.22 -26.14
CA GLN A 29 -12.16 -7.64 -27.49
C GLN A 29 -12.44 -8.69 -28.59
N VAL A 30 -13.40 -9.58 -28.35
CA VAL A 30 -14.05 -10.35 -29.42
C VAL A 30 -15.38 -9.68 -29.73
N VAL A 31 -15.34 -8.56 -30.46
CA VAL A 31 -16.40 -8.00 -31.33
C VAL A 31 -15.94 -6.60 -31.73
N THR A 32 -15.16 -6.53 -32.80
CA THR A 32 -15.17 -5.50 -33.87
C THR A 32 -13.84 -5.61 -34.59
N GLY A 33 -13.88 -6.20 -35.79
CA GLY A 33 -12.70 -6.38 -36.62
C GLY A 33 -12.09 -5.03 -37.00
N SER A 34 -10.97 -4.69 -36.39
CA SER A 34 -10.11 -3.59 -36.82
C SER A 34 -8.68 -3.88 -36.36
N PRO A 35 -7.65 -3.69 -37.21
CA PRO A 35 -6.28 -4.01 -36.86
C PRO A 35 -5.77 -2.97 -35.85
N VAL A 36 -5.91 -3.28 -34.55
CA VAL A 36 -5.41 -2.43 -33.48
C VAL A 36 -3.88 -2.42 -33.57
N LYS A 37 -3.33 -1.29 -34.06
CA LYS A 37 -1.90 -1.00 -34.13
C LYS A 37 -1.20 -1.34 -32.80
N ALA A 38 -0.01 -1.93 -32.88
CA ALA A 38 0.84 -2.27 -31.74
C ALA A 38 1.12 -1.06 -30.82
N GLU A 39 1.12 0.16 -31.35
CA GLU A 39 1.24 1.42 -30.58
C GLU A 39 0.13 1.62 -29.54
N GLY A 40 -1.11 1.19 -29.83
CA GLY A 40 -2.24 1.38 -28.91
C GLY A 40 -2.17 0.49 -27.66
N VAL A 41 -1.58 -0.69 -27.78
CA VAL A 41 -1.36 -1.63 -26.66
C VAL A 41 -0.28 -1.09 -25.73
N SER A 42 0.80 -0.56 -26.30
CA SER A 42 1.89 0.06 -25.53
C SER A 42 1.39 1.26 -24.72
N GLN A 43 0.58 2.14 -25.32
CA GLN A 43 0.02 3.31 -24.62
C GLN A 43 -0.88 2.91 -23.43
N LYS A 44 -1.78 1.94 -23.62
CA LYS A 44 -2.62 1.42 -22.53
C LYS A 44 -1.80 0.83 -21.38
N ALA A 45 -0.73 0.10 -21.70
CA ALA A 45 0.18 -0.46 -20.68
C ALA A 45 0.94 0.63 -19.91
N HIS A 46 1.37 1.69 -20.60
CA HIS A 46 1.99 2.86 -19.97
C HIS A 46 1.01 3.61 -19.06
N ASP A 47 -0.22 3.83 -19.51
CA ASP A 47 -1.25 4.52 -18.74
C ASP A 47 -1.66 3.71 -17.50
N TRP A 48 -1.83 2.40 -17.66
CA TRP A 48 -2.04 1.48 -16.54
C TRP A 48 -0.90 1.56 -15.54
N GLY A 49 0.35 1.52 -16.02
CA GLY A 49 1.51 1.64 -15.14
C GLY A 49 1.53 2.97 -14.36
N ARG A 50 1.17 4.08 -15.01
CA ARG A 50 1.03 5.37 -14.32
C ARG A 50 -0.03 5.35 -13.23
N ALA A 51 -1.19 4.73 -13.48
CA ALA A 51 -2.24 4.59 -12.48
C ALA A 51 -1.77 3.79 -11.26
N ILE A 52 -1.07 2.66 -11.47
CA ILE A 52 -0.52 1.85 -10.39
C ILE A 52 0.54 2.63 -9.59
N GLU A 53 1.41 3.41 -10.23
CA GLU A 53 2.38 4.25 -9.53
C GLU A 53 1.70 5.27 -8.62
N THR A 54 0.67 5.96 -9.11
CA THR A 54 -0.08 6.93 -8.31
C THR A 54 -0.72 6.27 -7.08
N LEU A 55 -1.40 5.13 -7.27
CA LEU A 55 -2.00 4.37 -6.16
C LEU A 55 -0.94 3.91 -5.14
N TYR A 56 0.21 3.44 -5.63
CA TYR A 56 1.28 2.96 -4.78
C TYR A 56 1.90 4.08 -3.93
N VAL A 57 2.09 5.28 -4.48
CA VAL A 57 2.58 6.45 -3.74
C VAL A 57 1.61 6.82 -2.61
N SER A 58 0.30 6.88 -2.91
CA SER A 58 -0.72 7.16 -1.89
C SER A 58 -0.75 6.10 -0.79
N TYR A 59 -0.64 4.82 -1.16
CA TYR A 59 -0.57 3.71 -0.22
C TYR A 59 0.66 3.79 0.71
N VAL A 60 1.85 4.05 0.15
CA VAL A 60 3.10 4.16 0.93
C VAL A 60 3.03 5.36 1.87
N ALA A 61 2.50 6.49 1.41
CA ALA A 61 2.30 7.66 2.25
C ALA A 61 1.37 7.36 3.43
N ALA A 62 0.23 6.72 3.18
CA ALA A 62 -0.72 6.32 4.22
C ALA A 62 -0.08 5.33 5.22
N ARG A 63 0.67 4.34 4.71
CA ARG A 63 1.37 3.36 5.56
C ARG A 63 2.45 4.00 6.42
N ALA A 64 3.21 4.96 5.88
CA ALA A 64 4.21 5.71 6.62
C ALA A 64 3.57 6.58 7.72
N ALA A 65 2.47 7.28 7.40
CA ALA A 65 1.71 8.06 8.36
C ALA A 65 1.16 7.19 9.50
N LYS A 66 0.66 5.99 9.19
CA LYS A 66 0.24 5.01 10.22
C LYS A 66 1.40 4.57 11.10
N SER A 67 2.52 4.16 10.49
CA SER A 67 3.70 3.71 11.23
C SER A 67 4.25 4.80 12.16
N LEU A 68 4.14 6.07 11.78
CA LEU A 68 4.53 7.19 12.64
C LEU A 68 3.62 7.31 13.87
N ARG A 69 2.31 7.16 13.70
CA ARG A 69 1.34 7.16 14.82
C ARG A 69 1.58 5.98 15.75
N ASP A 70 1.74 4.78 15.20
CA ASP A 70 1.99 3.56 15.97
C ASP A 70 3.28 3.71 16.82
N ALA A 71 4.32 4.34 16.28
CA ALA A 71 5.57 4.60 17.00
C ALA A 71 5.40 5.62 18.14
N GLU A 72 4.59 6.65 17.95
CA GLU A 72 4.33 7.66 18.97
C GLU A 72 3.46 7.11 20.10
N GLU A 73 2.43 6.33 19.76
CA GLU A 73 1.61 5.60 20.75
C GLU A 73 2.47 4.65 21.59
N ALA A 74 3.43 3.95 20.97
CA ALA A 74 4.37 3.10 21.69
C ALA A 74 5.24 3.88 22.69
N ARG A 75 5.71 5.09 22.32
CA ARG A 75 6.48 5.97 23.23
C ARG A 75 5.64 6.46 24.39
N GLN A 76 4.42 6.91 24.13
CA GLN A 76 3.49 7.37 25.15
C GLN A 76 3.16 6.23 26.13
N ASN A 77 2.86 5.04 25.61
CA ASN A 77 2.60 3.86 26.42
C ASN A 77 3.82 3.45 27.26
N ALA A 78 5.02 3.49 26.69
CA ALA A 78 6.26 3.24 27.43
C ALA A 78 6.47 4.25 28.58
N MET A 79 6.17 5.53 28.35
CA MET A 79 6.25 6.57 29.37
C MET A 79 5.24 6.34 30.50
N LEU A 80 3.98 6.01 30.17
CA LEU A 80 2.94 5.67 31.13
C LEU A 80 3.31 4.43 31.95
N ARG A 81 3.84 3.39 31.32
CA ARG A 81 4.32 2.18 32.01
C ARG A 81 5.42 2.52 33.01
N ARG A 82 6.38 3.37 32.65
CA ARG A 82 7.47 3.80 33.54
C ARG A 82 6.95 4.57 34.75
N MET A 83 5.94 5.43 34.57
CA MET A 83 5.29 6.13 35.68
C MET A 83 4.51 5.16 36.59
N ALA A 84 3.77 4.22 36.02
CA ALA A 84 3.02 3.22 36.76
C ALA A 84 3.94 2.25 37.54
N SER A 85 5.07 1.85 36.96
CA SER A 85 6.07 1.00 37.62
C SER A 85 7.03 1.77 38.53
N GLY A 86 7.01 3.11 38.49
CA GLY A 86 7.81 3.99 39.33
C GLY A 86 7.23 4.20 40.74
N SER A 87 6.15 3.50 41.10
CA SER A 87 5.68 3.45 42.49
C SER A 87 6.72 2.71 43.34
N PRO A 88 7.31 3.33 44.37
CA PRO A 88 8.34 2.69 45.18
C PRO A 88 7.74 1.44 45.85
N PRO A 89 8.55 0.38 46.08
CA PRO A 89 8.09 -0.75 46.88
C PRO A 89 7.63 -0.20 48.23
N ARG A 90 6.38 -0.47 48.61
CA ARG A 90 5.88 -0.21 49.96
C ARG A 90 6.80 -0.96 50.91
N ALA A 91 7.78 -0.25 51.48
CA ALA A 91 8.65 -0.80 52.49
C ALA A 91 7.76 -1.22 53.66
N SER A 92 7.57 -2.53 53.79
CA SER A 92 6.90 -3.13 54.92
C SER A 92 7.78 -2.88 56.13
N PHE A 93 7.36 -1.98 57.02
CA PHE A 93 7.95 -1.83 58.34
C PHE A 93 7.65 -3.10 59.13
N ALA A 94 8.70 -3.79 59.57
CA ALA A 94 8.68 -4.85 60.57
C ALA A 94 9.87 -4.62 61.51
#